data_AF-A0A2N5GI60-F1
#
_entry.id   AF-A0A2N5GI60-F1
#
_cell.length_a   1.000
_cell.length_b   1.000
_cell.length_c   1.000
_cell.angle_alpha   90.00
_cell.angle_beta   90.00
_cell.angle_gamma   90.00
#
_symmetry.space_group_name_H-M   'P 1'
#
loop_
_entity.id
_entity.type
_entity.pdbx_description
1 polymer ?
#
loop_
_entity_poly.entity_id
_entity_poly.type
_entity_poly.pdbx_seq_one_letter_code
_entity_poly.pdbx_strand_id
1 'polypeptide(L)'
;MHEKGLLPYARITLTLFNNLFGADRKIYVFLLLACQIHEDTYQQGSLVFNKLLELAVVSLAVPLYKQWSFLKKNFNKICSGVVCGTVPGIISVIGLAQIFHLTQQLLASLIPRSVTLPIALTLSNELGGYTSTTVFFEIFSGLVSFTIGPKLLKRLGIRSVRYAVSITGARPFSR
;
A
#
# COMPACT_ATOMS: atom_id res chain seq x y z
N MET A 1 16.90 -35.94 5.10
CA MET A 1 15.55 -36.17 4.55
C MET A 1 14.54 -35.37 5.36
N HIS A 2 14.12 -34.17 4.96
CA HIS A 2 12.77 -33.60 5.24
C HIS A 2 12.62 -32.17 4.66
N GLU A 3 13.10 -31.93 3.44
CA GLU A 3 12.91 -30.65 2.71
C GLU A 3 11.55 -30.58 1.96
N LYS A 4 10.71 -31.62 2.06
CA LYS A 4 9.46 -31.76 1.29
C LYS A 4 8.24 -31.06 1.92
N GLY A 5 8.35 -30.53 3.15
CA GLY A 5 7.22 -29.96 3.89
C GLY A 5 6.87 -28.50 3.58
N LEU A 6 7.74 -27.73 2.92
CA LEU A 6 7.56 -26.29 2.65
C LEU A 6 7.01 -25.99 1.24
N LEU A 7 7.07 -26.96 0.33
CA LEU A 7 6.54 -26.87 -1.04
C LEU A 7 5.00 -26.71 -1.14
N PRO A 8 4.16 -27.30 -0.27
CA PRO A 8 2.70 -27.15 -0.40
C PRO A 8 2.18 -25.76 -0.01
N TYR A 9 2.84 -25.06 0.93
CA TYR A 9 2.41 -23.73 1.38
C TYR A 9 2.59 -22.64 0.30
N ALA A 10 3.67 -22.68 -0.48
CA ALA A 10 3.92 -21.72 -1.55
C ALA A 10 2.92 -21.84 -2.72
N ARG A 11 2.35 -23.03 -2.96
CA ARG A 11 1.33 -23.25 -4.00
C ARG A 11 -0.02 -22.68 -3.60
N ILE A 12 -0.43 -22.79 -2.34
CA ILE A 12 -1.74 -22.33 -1.86
C ILE A 12 -1.87 -20.79 -1.92
N THR A 13 -0.79 -20.05 -1.64
CA THR A 13 -0.77 -18.57 -1.78
C THR A 13 -0.79 -18.09 -3.23
N LEU A 14 -0.15 -18.81 -4.15
CA LEU A 14 -0.16 -18.51 -5.59
C LEU A 14 -1.53 -18.82 -6.24
N THR A 15 -2.22 -19.86 -5.75
CA THR A 15 -3.60 -20.18 -6.15
C THR A 15 -4.61 -19.17 -5.60
N LEU A 16 -4.43 -18.67 -4.36
CA LEU A 16 -5.25 -17.58 -3.81
C LEU A 16 -5.10 -16.27 -4.60
N PHE A 17 -3.91 -15.93 -5.08
CA PHE A 17 -3.67 -14.73 -5.92
C PHE A 17 -4.41 -14.79 -7.26
N ASN A 18 -4.41 -15.95 -7.94
CA ASN A 18 -5.14 -16.09 -9.21
C ASN A 18 -6.67 -16.03 -9.02
N ASN A 19 -7.17 -16.48 -7.87
CA ASN A 19 -8.60 -16.45 -7.54
C ASN A 19 -9.09 -15.08 -7.02
N LEU A 20 -8.32 -14.37 -6.18
CA LEU A 20 -8.67 -13.03 -5.68
C LEU A 20 -8.88 -12.03 -6.83
N PHE A 21 -7.89 -11.87 -7.71
CA PHE A 21 -7.95 -10.83 -8.75
C PHE A 21 -8.90 -11.16 -9.92
N GLY A 22 -9.26 -12.44 -10.09
CA GLY A 22 -10.13 -12.91 -11.16
C GLY A 22 -11.61 -12.96 -10.78
N ALA A 23 -11.93 -13.46 -9.58
CA ALA A 23 -13.30 -13.65 -9.12
C ALA A 23 -13.88 -12.40 -8.44
N ASP A 24 -13.09 -11.68 -7.64
CA ASP A 24 -13.60 -10.58 -6.81
C ASP A 24 -14.04 -9.37 -7.64
N ARG A 25 -13.35 -9.08 -8.75
CA ARG A 25 -13.72 -7.97 -9.65
C ARG A 25 -15.10 -8.15 -10.28
N LYS A 26 -15.46 -9.38 -10.67
CA LYS A 26 -16.76 -9.66 -11.30
C LYS A 26 -17.89 -9.51 -10.28
N ILE A 27 -17.66 -9.97 -9.06
CA ILE A 27 -18.59 -9.81 -7.93
C ILE A 27 -18.76 -8.34 -7.56
N TYR A 28 -17.69 -7.55 -7.53
CA TYR A 28 -17.77 -6.12 -7.19
C TYR A 28 -18.53 -5.33 -8.26
N VAL A 29 -18.25 -5.59 -9.55
CA VAL A 29 -18.96 -4.96 -10.68
C VAL A 29 -20.42 -5.41 -10.73
N PHE A 30 -20.70 -6.69 -10.50
CA PHE A 30 -22.07 -7.23 -10.43
C PHE A 30 -22.87 -6.61 -9.28
N LEU A 31 -22.25 -6.44 -8.11
CA LEU A 31 -22.87 -5.82 -6.95
C LEU A 31 -23.17 -4.32 -7.17
N LEU A 32 -22.25 -3.58 -7.81
CA LEU A 32 -22.44 -2.18 -8.19
C LEU A 32 -23.54 -1.99 -9.24
N LEU A 33 -23.68 -2.92 -10.18
CA LEU A 33 -24.75 -2.89 -11.18
C LEU A 33 -26.11 -3.27 -10.56
N ALA A 34 -26.14 -4.20 -9.61
CA ALA A 34 -27.36 -4.67 -8.95
C ALA A 34 -27.89 -3.68 -7.90
N CYS A 35 -27.01 -2.95 -7.23
CA CYS A 35 -27.33 -1.98 -6.21
C CYS A 35 -27.07 -0.57 -6.77
N GLN A 36 -28.08 0.07 -7.36
CA GLN A 36 -28.00 1.49 -7.75
C GLN A 36 -27.98 2.38 -6.50
N ILE A 37 -26.82 2.43 -5.84
CA ILE A 37 -26.62 3.18 -4.60
C ILE A 37 -26.50 4.66 -4.95
N HIS A 38 -27.36 5.47 -4.34
CA HIS A 38 -27.28 6.93 -4.42
C HIS A 38 -26.03 7.44 -3.69
N GLU A 39 -25.31 8.39 -4.29
CA GLU A 39 -24.05 8.93 -3.75
C GLU A 39 -24.19 9.45 -2.31
N ASP A 40 -25.31 10.10 -2.00
CA ASP A 40 -25.56 10.70 -0.69
C ASP A 40 -25.65 9.66 0.44
N THR A 41 -26.28 8.52 0.17
CA THR A 41 -26.40 7.42 1.14
C THR A 41 -25.04 6.76 1.39
N TYR A 42 -24.20 6.68 0.36
CA TYR A 42 -22.84 6.14 0.48
C TYR A 42 -21.96 7.07 1.33
N GLN A 43 -22.03 8.38 1.10
CA GLN A 43 -21.26 9.36 1.88
C GLN A 43 -21.62 9.30 3.36
N GLN A 44 -22.90 9.25 3.71
CA GLN A 44 -23.36 9.15 5.10
C GLN A 44 -22.88 7.84 5.77
N GLY A 45 -22.95 6.70 5.08
CA GLY A 45 -22.44 5.43 5.59
C GLY A 45 -20.92 5.40 5.74
N SER A 46 -20.18 6.13 4.91
CA SER A 46 -18.72 6.16 4.92
C SER A 46 -18.11 6.94 6.10
N LEU A 47 -18.89 7.80 6.77
CA LEU A 47 -18.41 8.66 7.87
C LEU A 47 -17.78 7.87 9.02
N VAL A 48 -18.36 6.71 9.36
CA VAL A 48 -17.82 5.84 10.41
C VAL A 48 -16.46 5.28 10.00
N PHE A 49 -16.31 4.88 8.74
CA PHE A 49 -15.05 4.35 8.22
C PHE A 49 -13.96 5.42 8.14
N ASN A 50 -14.30 6.65 7.74
CA ASN A 50 -13.35 7.76 7.74
C ASN A 50 -12.79 8.04 9.14
N LYS A 51 -13.66 8.07 10.16
CA LYS A 51 -13.20 8.23 11.56
C LYS A 51 -12.32 7.07 12.02
N LEU A 52 -12.65 5.83 11.64
CA LEU A 52 -11.83 4.67 11.97
C LEU A 52 -10.46 4.71 11.28
N LEU A 53 -10.39 5.21 10.04
CA LEU A 53 -9.13 5.39 9.32
C LEU A 53 -8.22 6.40 10.03
N GLU A 54 -8.78 7.52 10.51
CA GLU A 54 -8.03 8.50 11.32
C GLU A 54 -7.51 7.87 12.63
N LEU A 55 -8.37 7.13 13.36
CA LEU A 55 -7.93 6.40 14.56
C LEU A 55 -6.84 5.37 14.28
N ALA A 56 -6.91 4.69 13.13
CA ALA A 56 -5.89 3.72 12.72
C ALA A 56 -4.53 4.39 12.48
N VAL A 57 -4.51 5.60 11.89
CA VAL A 57 -3.28 6.39 11.72
C VAL A 57 -2.68 6.75 13.08
N VAL A 58 -3.49 7.23 14.03
CA VAL A 58 -3.01 7.55 15.38
C VAL A 58 -2.51 6.29 16.10
N SER A 59 -3.21 5.16 15.96
CA SER A 59 -2.79 3.88 16.54
C SER A 59 -1.44 3.40 16.00
N LEU A 60 -1.05 3.78 14.76
CA LEU A 60 0.24 3.45 14.18
C LEU A 60 1.41 4.17 14.86
N ALA A 61 1.16 5.29 15.57
CA ALA A 61 2.18 5.95 16.36
C ALA A 61 2.64 5.10 17.57
N VAL A 62 1.76 4.25 18.13
CA VAL A 62 2.06 3.40 19.30
C VAL A 62 3.19 2.40 19.05
N PRO A 63 3.15 1.54 18.00
CA PRO A 63 4.26 0.63 17.73
C PRO A 63 5.56 1.37 17.38
N LEU A 64 5.46 2.54 16.73
CA LEU A 64 6.61 3.38 16.41
C LEU A 64 7.31 3.90 17.68
N TYR A 65 6.51 4.35 18.66
CA TYR A 65 7.01 4.81 19.95
C TYR A 65 7.66 3.69 20.77
N LYS A 66 7.05 2.49 20.80
CA LYS A 66 7.62 1.33 21.51
C LYS A 66 8.99 0.90 20.95
N GLN A 67 9.22 1.10 19.66
CA GLN A 67 10.50 0.79 19.00
C GLN A 67 11.42 2.01 18.82
N TRP A 68 11.13 3.14 19.47
CA TRP A 68 11.88 4.38 19.31
C TRP A 68 13.38 4.22 19.57
N SER A 69 13.76 3.46 20.60
CA SER A 69 15.18 3.18 20.91
C SER A 69 15.89 2.42 19.79
N PHE A 70 15.21 1.49 19.11
CA PHE A 70 15.76 0.75 17.97
C PHE A 70 15.86 1.65 16.72
N LEU A 71 14.85 2.49 16.52
CA LEU A 71 14.78 3.46 15.42
C LEU A 71 15.93 4.47 15.52
N LYS A 72 16.17 5.03 16.72
CA LYS A 72 17.26 5.97 16.97
C LYS A 72 18.64 5.35 16.73
N LYS A 73 18.84 4.08 17.15
CA LYS A 73 20.10 3.36 16.94
C LYS A 73 20.41 3.10 15.46
N ASN A 74 19.38 2.94 14.63
CA ASN A 74 19.53 2.64 13.20
C ASN A 74 19.06 3.79 12.29
N PHE A 75 18.92 5.00 12.83
CA PHE A 75 18.34 6.15 12.12
C PHE A 75 19.04 6.41 10.80
N ASN A 76 20.38 6.38 10.79
CA ASN A 76 21.18 6.60 9.59
C ASN A 76 20.88 5.58 8.47
N LYS A 77 20.64 4.31 8.82
CA LYS A 77 20.32 3.25 7.84
C LYS A 77 18.89 3.38 7.32
N ILE A 78 17.97 3.79 8.18
CA ILE A 78 16.56 4.01 7.80
C ILE A 78 16.47 5.24 6.89
N CYS A 79 17.09 6.35 7.28
CA CYS A 79 17.13 7.56 6.46
C CYS A 79 17.80 7.31 5.10
N SER A 80 18.93 6.62 5.04
CA SER A 80 19.56 6.33 3.75
C SER A 80 18.67 5.45 2.86
N GLY A 81 17.96 4.47 3.43
CA GLY A 81 16.97 3.66 2.72
C GLY A 81 15.78 4.48 2.21
N VAL A 82 15.21 5.35 3.05
CA VAL A 82 14.09 6.23 2.68
C VAL A 82 14.51 7.21 1.59
N VAL A 83 15.66 7.88 1.74
CA VAL A 83 16.16 8.81 0.72
C VAL A 83 16.41 8.08 -0.60
N CYS A 84 17.05 6.92 -0.57
CA CYS A 84 17.31 6.13 -1.77
C CYS A 84 16.03 5.62 -2.45
N GLY A 85 14.96 5.36 -1.70
CA GLY A 85 13.65 4.98 -2.26
C GLY A 85 12.84 6.18 -2.78
N THR A 86 12.81 7.27 -2.03
CA THR A 86 11.96 8.43 -2.30
C THR A 86 12.53 9.34 -3.40
N VAL A 87 13.86 9.54 -3.45
CA VAL A 87 14.48 10.44 -4.45
C VAL A 87 14.21 10.00 -5.90
N PRO A 88 14.42 8.72 -6.30
CA PRO A 88 14.08 8.26 -7.64
C PRO A 88 12.58 8.37 -7.92
N GLY A 89 11.73 8.16 -6.91
CA GLY A 89 10.28 8.30 -7.01
C GLY A 89 9.87 9.74 -7.32
N ILE A 90 10.39 10.72 -6.58
CA ILE A 90 10.12 12.14 -6.79
C ILE A 90 10.61 12.57 -8.19
N ILE A 91 11.84 12.19 -8.56
CA ILE A 91 12.40 12.51 -9.89
C ILE A 91 11.51 11.94 -11.00
N SER A 92 11.04 10.69 -10.85
CA SER A 92 10.15 10.08 -11.83
C SER A 92 8.81 10.81 -11.96
N VAL A 93 8.24 11.30 -10.85
CA VAL A 93 6.98 12.05 -10.87
C VAL A 93 7.18 13.43 -11.49
N ILE A 94 8.24 14.15 -11.14
CA ILE A 94 8.55 15.47 -11.73
C ILE A 94 8.81 15.33 -13.23
N GLY A 95 9.58 14.31 -13.65
CA GLY A 95 9.83 14.04 -15.06
C GLY A 95 8.54 13.76 -15.84
N LEU A 96 7.64 12.95 -15.30
CA LEU A 96 6.33 12.72 -15.91
C LEU A 96 5.46 13.99 -15.91
N ALA A 97 5.48 14.79 -14.84
CA ALA A 97 4.71 16.02 -14.76
C ALA A 97 5.14 17.06 -15.81
N GLN A 98 6.43 17.13 -16.11
CA GLN A 98 6.97 17.99 -17.16
C GLN A 98 6.59 17.49 -18.56
N ILE A 99 6.64 16.17 -18.80
CA ILE A 99 6.28 15.57 -20.10
C ILE A 99 4.78 15.73 -20.40
N PHE A 100 3.93 15.59 -19.39
CA PHE A 100 2.47 15.64 -19.55
C PHE A 100 1.85 17.03 -19.30
N HIS A 101 2.66 18.05 -19.02
CA HIS A 101 2.20 19.42 -18.70
C HIS A 101 1.06 19.44 -17.65
N LEU A 102 1.25 18.72 -16.54
CA LEU A 102 0.19 18.56 -15.54
C LEU A 102 -0.16 19.89 -14.86
N THR A 103 -1.45 20.16 -14.70
CA THR A 103 -1.98 21.31 -13.95
C THR A 103 -1.53 21.25 -12.49
N GLN A 104 -1.31 22.41 -11.86
CA GLN A 104 -0.88 22.52 -10.45
C GLN A 104 -1.78 21.73 -9.48
N GLN A 105 -3.09 21.64 -9.76
CA GLN A 105 -4.04 20.85 -8.95
C GLN A 105 -3.82 19.34 -9.06
N LEU A 106 -3.47 18.85 -10.25
CA LEU A 106 -3.16 17.43 -10.45
C LEU A 106 -1.81 17.11 -9.80
N LEU A 107 -0.84 18.03 -9.91
CA LEU A 107 0.44 17.91 -9.21
C LEU A 107 0.23 17.83 -7.69
N ALA A 108 -0.60 18.71 -7.11
CA ALA A 108 -0.97 18.68 -5.69
C ALA A 108 -1.58 17.33 -5.26
N SER A 109 -2.33 16.68 -6.15
CA SER A 109 -2.94 15.35 -5.92
C SER A 109 -1.92 14.21 -6.02
N LEU A 110 -0.83 14.40 -6.78
CA LEU A 110 0.24 13.42 -6.99
C LEU A 110 1.37 13.51 -5.95
N ILE A 111 1.58 14.68 -5.33
CA ILE A 111 2.58 14.88 -4.29
C ILE A 111 2.47 13.86 -3.14
N PRO A 112 1.28 13.59 -2.56
CA PRO A 112 1.17 12.67 -1.43
C PRO A 112 1.27 11.17 -1.79
N ARG A 113 1.55 10.81 -3.05
CA ARG A 113 1.62 9.41 -3.55
C ARG A 113 2.53 8.46 -2.76
N SER A 114 3.51 8.98 -2.02
CA SER A 114 4.45 8.17 -1.23
C SER A 114 4.02 7.96 0.24
N VAL A 115 2.87 8.49 0.63
CA VAL A 115 2.32 8.37 1.99
C VAL A 115 1.20 7.33 1.98
N THR A 116 0.81 6.83 3.14
CA THR A 116 -0.32 5.91 3.24
C THR A 116 -1.65 6.65 3.01
N LEU A 117 -2.49 6.11 2.13
CA LEU A 117 -3.88 6.49 1.83
C LEU A 117 -4.52 7.50 2.80
N PRO A 118 -4.79 7.19 4.08
CA PRO A 118 -5.50 8.14 4.94
C PRO A 118 -4.78 9.49 5.09
N ILE A 119 -3.46 9.45 5.24
CA ILE A 119 -2.61 10.64 5.40
C ILE A 119 -2.54 11.41 4.07
N ALA A 120 -2.53 10.68 2.95
CA ALA A 120 -2.49 11.29 1.63
C ALA A 120 -3.78 12.02 1.26
N LEU A 121 -4.94 11.51 1.68
CA LEU A 121 -6.22 12.18 1.48
C LEU A 121 -6.29 13.50 2.24
N THR A 122 -5.82 13.51 3.50
CA THR A 122 -5.71 14.74 4.29
C THR A 122 -4.74 15.73 3.63
N LEU A 123 -3.55 15.28 3.23
CA LEU A 123 -2.56 16.12 2.56
C LEU A 123 -3.06 16.68 1.22
N SER A 124 -3.75 15.87 0.42
CA SER A 124 -4.31 16.33 -0.86
C SER A 124 -5.38 17.39 -0.66
N ASN A 125 -6.27 17.23 0.34
CA ASN A 125 -7.27 18.24 0.67
C ASN A 125 -6.62 19.56 1.12
N GLU A 126 -5.60 19.49 1.99
CA GLU A 126 -4.85 20.67 2.47
C GLU A 126 -4.09 21.38 1.32
N LEU A 127 -3.58 20.64 0.35
CA LEU A 127 -2.87 21.17 -0.82
C LEU A 127 -3.81 21.63 -1.95
N GLY A 128 -5.13 21.49 -1.81
CA GLY A 128 -6.11 21.86 -2.84
C GLY A 128 -6.18 20.90 -4.05
N GLY A 129 -5.76 19.65 -3.87
CA GLY A 129 -5.84 18.59 -4.87
C GLY A 129 -7.19 17.86 -4.90
N TYR A 130 -7.43 17.09 -5.95
CA TYR A 130 -8.63 16.25 -6.08
C TYR A 130 -8.44 14.91 -5.36
N THR A 131 -9.06 14.76 -4.20
CA THR A 131 -9.00 13.56 -3.35
C THR A 131 -9.37 12.28 -4.10
N SER A 132 -10.38 12.32 -4.96
CA SER A 132 -10.78 11.17 -5.80
C SER A 132 -9.66 10.67 -6.72
N THR A 133 -8.86 11.60 -7.26
CA THR A 133 -7.74 11.28 -8.15
C THR A 133 -6.54 10.72 -7.37
N THR A 134 -6.29 11.25 -6.17
CA THR A 134 -5.26 10.72 -5.26
C THR A 134 -5.55 9.27 -4.88
N VAL A 135 -6.80 8.94 -4.49
CA VAL A 135 -7.21 7.55 -4.18
C VAL A 135 -6.91 6.63 -5.36
N PHE A 136 -7.28 7.04 -6.58
CA PHE A 136 -7.07 6.23 -7.77
C PHE A 136 -5.58 5.93 -8.00
N PHE A 137 -4.71 6.94 -7.94
CA PHE A 137 -3.28 6.76 -8.14
C PHE A 137 -2.65 5.89 -7.06
N GLU A 138 -3.10 6.01 -5.81
CA GLU A 138 -2.57 5.21 -4.72
C GLU A 138 -2.95 3.74 -4.82
N ILE A 139 -4.23 3.44 -5.08
CA ILE A 139 -4.68 2.06 -5.31
C ILE A 139 -3.94 1.46 -6.50
N PHE A 140 -3.82 2.21 -7.60
CA PHE A 140 -3.10 1.76 -8.79
C PHE A 140 -1.63 1.47 -8.48
N SER A 141 -0.93 2.40 -7.81
CA SER A 141 0.47 2.22 -7.45
C SER A 141 0.68 1.10 -6.43
N GLY A 142 -0.28 0.89 -5.52
CA GLY A 142 -0.27 -0.20 -4.55
C GLY A 142 -0.38 -1.56 -5.23
N LEU A 143 -1.26 -1.66 -6.23
CA LEU A 143 -1.41 -2.85 -7.05
C LEU A 143 -0.13 -3.19 -7.83
N VAL A 144 0.49 -2.17 -8.43
CA VAL A 144 1.77 -2.29 -9.13
C VAL A 144 2.87 -2.74 -8.17
N SER A 145 2.97 -2.09 -7.00
CA SER A 145 3.95 -2.39 -5.95
C SER A 145 3.82 -3.81 -5.41
N PHE A 146 2.59 -4.29 -5.21
CA PHE A 146 2.32 -5.66 -4.77
C PHE A 146 2.83 -6.70 -5.78
N THR A 147 2.70 -6.42 -7.07
CA THR A 147 3.14 -7.34 -8.14
C THR A 147 4.65 -7.28 -8.38
N ILE A 148 5.24 -6.09 -8.33
CA ILE A 148 6.66 -5.86 -8.61
C ILE A 148 7.53 -6.18 -7.39
N GLY A 149 7.05 -5.92 -6.17
CA GLY A 149 7.81 -6.09 -4.92
C GLY A 149 8.45 -7.47 -4.77
N PRO A 150 7.71 -8.58 -4.84
CA PRO A 150 8.27 -9.92 -4.76
C PRO A 150 9.27 -10.23 -5.88
N LYS A 151 9.01 -9.74 -7.10
CA LYS A 151 9.92 -9.93 -8.26
C LYS A 151 11.23 -9.18 -8.06
N LEU A 152 11.17 -7.95 -7.54
CA LEU A 152 12.33 -7.12 -7.25
C LEU A 152 13.18 -7.72 -6.12
N LEU A 153 12.55 -8.14 -5.02
CA LEU A 153 13.23 -8.81 -3.91
C LEU A 153 13.92 -10.11 -4.35
N LYS A 154 13.28 -10.88 -5.25
CA LYS A 154 13.86 -12.10 -5.82
C LYS A 154 15.08 -11.81 -6.71
N ARG A 155 15.06 -10.71 -7.47
CA ARG A 155 16.21 -10.27 -8.28
C ARG A 155 17.39 -9.79 -7.44
N LEU A 156 17.13 -9.16 -6.29
CA LEU A 156 18.16 -8.69 -5.35
C LEU A 156 18.80 -9.83 -4.53
N GLY A 157 18.48 -11.10 -4.80
CA GLY A 157 19.11 -12.26 -4.16
C GLY A 157 18.67 -12.48 -2.71
N ILE A 158 17.69 -11.72 -2.22
CA ILE A 158 17.17 -11.80 -0.85
C ILE A 158 16.23 -13.02 -0.75
N ARG A 159 16.81 -14.22 -0.56
CA ARG A 159 16.12 -15.51 -0.39
C ARG A 159 16.10 -15.90 1.10
N SER A 160 15.03 -15.60 1.81
CA SER A 160 14.83 -16.09 3.17
C SER A 160 13.38 -16.51 3.36
N VAL A 161 13.22 -17.68 3.96
CA VAL A 161 11.92 -18.26 4.32
C VAL A 161 11.16 -17.37 5.33
N ARG A 162 11.83 -16.42 5.98
CA ARG A 162 11.23 -15.49 6.93
C ARG A 162 10.31 -14.45 6.27
N TYR A 163 10.46 -14.20 4.98
CA TYR A 163 9.62 -13.26 4.23
C TYR A 163 8.22 -13.82 4.01
N ALA A 164 8.10 -15.11 3.69
CA ALA A 164 6.80 -15.77 3.50
C ALA A 164 5.97 -15.82 4.79
N VAL A 165 6.62 -15.93 5.95
CA VAL A 165 5.97 -15.95 7.28
C VAL A 165 5.37 -14.60 7.67
N SER A 166 6.03 -13.48 7.34
CA SER A 166 5.56 -12.13 7.71
C SER A 166 4.39 -11.62 6.88
N ILE A 167 4.26 -12.04 5.60
CA ILE A 167 3.08 -11.76 4.77
C ILE A 167 1.89 -12.68 5.08
N THR A 168 2.14 -13.83 5.73
CA THR A 168 1.13 -14.87 5.99
C THR A 168 0.72 -14.93 7.47
N GLY A 169 1.33 -14.15 8.37
CA GLY A 169 0.97 -14.07 9.79
C GLY A 169 1.26 -15.34 10.62
N ALA A 170 1.77 -16.41 10.01
CA ALA A 170 2.01 -17.68 10.68
C ALA A 170 3.29 -17.62 11.53
N ARG A 171 3.17 -17.33 12.83
CA ARG A 171 4.28 -17.49 13.78
C ARG A 171 4.80 -18.93 13.71
N PRO A 172 6.12 -19.16 13.62
CA PRO A 172 6.65 -20.49 13.89
C PRO A 172 6.40 -20.75 15.38
N PHE A 173 5.52 -21.71 15.66
CA PHE A 173 5.33 -22.22 17.01
C PHE A 173 6.65 -22.83 17.46
N SER A 174 7.31 -22.17 18.41
CA SER A 174 8.47 -22.67 19.13
C SER A 174 8.06 -23.93 19.88
N ARG A 175 8.67 -25.06 19.52
CA ARG A 175 9.18 -26.04 20.46
C ARG A 175 10.51 -26.55 19.95
#